data_AF-A0A2H2Z7U3-F1
#
_entry.id   AF-A0A2H2Z7U3-F1
#
_cell.length_a   1.000
_cell.length_b   1.000
_cell.length_c   1.000
_cell.angle_alpha   90.00
_cell.angle_beta   90.00
_cell.angle_gamma   90.00
#
_symmetry.space_group_name_H-M   'P 1'
#
loop_
_entity.id
_entity.type
_entity.pdbx_description
1 polymer ?
#
loop_
_entity_poly.entity_id
_entity_poly.type
_entity_poly.pdbx_seq_one_letter_code
_entity_poly.pdbx_strand_id
1 'polypeptide(L)'
;MVWNDAFVEYTFFGGNSYGTSQQNLEDQMATGLVVIMEVDVEGVKKMRQAGTVDARYIFIKPPRFDILETRLRGRNTETEASIEQRLEQATRELDQLGYYDVVIVNDDLAETYKRLEAFIWGSTTR
;
A
#
# COMPACT_ATOMS: atom_id res chain seq x y z
N MET A 1 12.37 -10.67 19.51
CA MET A 1 11.29 -11.56 19.99
C MET A 1 9.99 -10.91 19.54
N VAL A 2 9.49 -11.28 18.36
CA VAL A 2 8.26 -10.69 17.80
C VAL A 2 7.12 -11.49 18.41
N TRP A 3 6.38 -10.88 19.33
CA TRP A 3 5.20 -11.49 19.92
C TRP A 3 4.11 -11.60 18.84
N ASN A 4 3.62 -12.82 18.63
CA ASN A 4 2.49 -13.11 17.75
C ASN A 4 1.33 -12.17 18.06
N ASP A 5 0.70 -11.65 17.00
CA ASP A 5 -0.57 -10.90 16.98
C ASP A 5 -0.55 -9.47 17.55
N ALA A 6 0.60 -8.91 17.93
CA ALA A 6 0.66 -7.49 18.36
C ALA A 6 0.69 -6.50 17.18
N PHE A 7 1.06 -6.96 15.98
CA PHE A 7 1.31 -6.11 14.80
C PHE A 7 0.40 -6.50 13.63
N VAL A 8 -0.22 -5.50 13.03
CA VAL A 8 -1.09 -5.62 11.85
C VAL A 8 -0.27 -5.85 10.59
N GLU A 9 0.91 -5.22 10.53
CA GLU A 9 1.94 -5.51 9.55
C GLU A 9 3.32 -5.30 10.17
N TYR A 10 4.31 -6.02 9.65
CA TYR A 10 5.71 -5.75 9.92
C TYR A 10 6.53 -6.00 8.67
N THR A 11 7.47 -5.10 8.41
CA THR A 11 8.38 -5.17 7.27
C THR A 11 9.81 -4.89 7.70
N PHE A 12 10.76 -5.35 6.89
CA PHE A 12 12.19 -5.12 7.07
C PHE A 12 12.68 -4.31 5.88
N PHE A 13 13.07 -3.06 6.12
CA PHE A 13 13.60 -2.18 5.09
C PHE A 13 14.90 -1.52 5.58
N GLY A 14 15.96 -1.61 4.76
CA GLY A 14 17.24 -0.97 5.06
C GLY A 14 17.93 -1.42 6.36
N GLY A 15 17.65 -2.64 6.83
CA GLY A 15 18.20 -3.17 8.09
C GLY A 15 17.41 -2.80 9.36
N ASN A 16 16.30 -2.07 9.22
CA ASN A 16 15.40 -1.72 10.31
C ASN A 16 14.08 -2.52 10.23
N SER A 17 13.50 -2.83 11.38
CA SER A 17 12.16 -3.40 11.49
C SER A 17 11.14 -2.28 11.71
N TYR A 18 10.13 -2.24 10.87
CA TYR A 18 8.96 -1.38 11.04
C TYR A 18 7.75 -2.27 11.30
N GLY A 19 6.80 -1.78 12.08
CA GLY A 19 5.53 -2.47 12.25
C GLY A 19 4.49 -1.58 12.90
N THR A 20 3.26 -1.70 12.41
CA THR A 20 2.10 -1.01 12.97
C THR A 20 1.43 -1.89 14.01
N SER A 21 1.40 -1.48 15.28
CA SER A 21 0.73 -2.26 16.31
C SER A 21 -0.80 -2.18 16.16
N GLN A 22 -1.49 -3.28 16.41
CA GLN A 22 -2.95 -3.34 16.34
C GLN A 22 -3.60 -2.36 17.33
N GLN A 23 -3.07 -2.27 18.55
CA GLN A 23 -3.56 -1.35 19.57
C GLN A 23 -3.50 0.11 19.11
N ASN A 24 -2.40 0.55 18.50
CA ASN A 24 -2.28 1.93 18.05
C ASN A 24 -3.30 2.23 16.95
N LEU A 25 -3.49 1.30 16.02
CA LEU A 25 -4.50 1.43 14.97
C LEU A 25 -5.91 1.56 15.57
N GLU A 26 -6.27 0.68 16.51
CA GLU A 26 -7.55 0.72 17.21
C GLU A 26 -7.76 2.01 18.00
N ASP A 27 -6.74 2.47 18.73
CA ASP A 27 -6.78 3.71 19.50
C ASP A 27 -7.02 4.92 18.59
N GLN A 28 -6.33 5.00 17.45
CA GLN A 28 -6.52 6.09 16.48
C GLN A 28 -7.90 6.04 15.84
N MET A 29 -8.38 4.86 15.44
CA MET A 29 -9.73 4.69 14.90
C MET A 29 -10.81 5.07 15.93
N ALA A 30 -10.58 4.79 17.22
CA ALA A 30 -11.49 5.15 18.30
C ALA A 30 -11.61 6.67 18.51
N THR A 31 -10.65 7.48 18.04
CA THR A 31 -10.75 8.95 18.04
C THR A 31 -11.64 9.50 16.91
N GLY A 32 -12.17 8.63 16.05
CA GLY A 32 -12.96 9.01 14.88
C GLY A 32 -12.13 9.46 13.68
N LEU A 33 -10.81 9.25 13.72
CA LEU A 33 -9.90 9.54 12.60
C LEU A 33 -9.82 8.36 11.62
N VAL A 34 -9.62 8.68 10.35
CA VAL A 34 -9.30 7.69 9.32
C VAL A 34 -7.80 7.49 9.28
N VAL A 35 -7.35 6.26 9.52
CA VAL A 35 -5.94 5.92 9.44
C VAL A 35 -5.58 5.56 8.00
N ILE A 36 -4.58 6.25 7.45
CA ILE A 36 -4.00 5.94 6.14
C ILE A 36 -2.69 5.20 6.39
N MET A 37 -2.56 4.03 5.78
CA MET A 37 -1.34 3.23 5.87
C MET A 37 -0.74 3.04 4.48
N GLU A 38 0.55 3.31 4.36
CA GLU A 38 1.36 2.91 3.22
C GLU A 38 2.02 1.58 3.56
N VAL A 39 1.59 0.52 2.89
CA VAL A 39 2.03 -0.85 3.17
C VAL A 39 2.43 -1.52 1.85
N ASP A 40 3.49 -2.32 1.89
CA ASP A 40 3.86 -3.17 0.75
C ASP A 40 2.85 -4.31 0.52
N VAL A 41 2.97 -5.00 -0.61
CA VAL A 41 2.05 -6.10 -0.98
C VAL A 41 2.03 -7.24 0.05
N GLU A 42 3.16 -7.56 0.67
CA GLU A 42 3.20 -8.64 1.67
C GLU A 42 2.51 -8.22 2.98
N GLY A 43 2.64 -6.95 3.37
CA GLY A 43 1.87 -6.41 4.49
C GLY A 43 0.37 -6.38 4.20
N VAL A 44 -0.05 -5.96 2.99
CA VAL A 44 -1.46 -6.04 2.55
C VAL A 44 -2.00 -7.47 2.64
N LYS A 45 -1.23 -8.44 2.18
CA LYS A 45 -1.59 -9.87 2.26
C LYS A 45 -1.73 -10.34 3.70
N LYS A 46 -0.78 -10.02 4.58
CA LYS A 46 -0.86 -10.36 6.02
C LYS A 46 -2.10 -9.76 6.66
N MET A 47 -2.38 -8.49 6.40
CA MET A 47 -3.56 -7.80 6.94
C MET A 47 -4.88 -8.43 6.47
N ARG A 48 -4.99 -8.72 5.17
CA ARG A 48 -6.16 -9.39 4.60
C ARG A 48 -6.37 -10.77 5.19
N GLN A 49 -5.30 -11.53 5.37
CA GLN A 49 -5.35 -12.89 5.93
C GLN A 49 -5.68 -12.89 7.42
N ALA A 50 -5.15 -11.92 8.18
CA ALA A 50 -5.47 -11.76 9.60
C ALA A 50 -6.95 -11.39 9.80
N GLY A 51 -7.50 -10.54 8.92
CA GLY A 51 -8.92 -10.18 8.95
C GLY A 51 -9.34 -9.43 10.22
N THR A 52 -8.38 -8.91 10.98
CA THR A 52 -8.62 -8.22 12.27
C THR A 52 -8.96 -6.75 12.11
N VAL A 53 -8.67 -6.16 10.94
CA VAL A 53 -8.90 -4.75 10.64
C VAL A 53 -9.83 -4.64 9.45
N ASP A 54 -10.95 -3.93 9.67
CA ASP A 54 -11.81 -3.51 8.58
C ASP A 54 -11.17 -2.35 7.81
N ALA A 55 -10.33 -2.69 6.83
CA ALA A 55 -9.64 -1.74 5.98
C ALA A 55 -10.17 -1.79 4.53
N ARG A 56 -10.02 -0.65 3.84
CA ARG A 56 -10.17 -0.55 2.38
C ARG A 56 -8.79 -0.67 1.74
N TYR A 57 -8.62 -1.64 0.85
CA TYR A 57 -7.31 -1.93 0.25
C TYR A 57 -7.26 -1.40 -1.18
N ILE A 58 -6.36 -0.45 -1.43
CA ILE A 58 -6.30 0.31 -2.67
C ILE A 58 -4.93 0.10 -3.30
N PHE A 59 -4.88 -0.40 -4.54
CA PHE A 59 -3.63 -0.45 -5.30
C PHE A 59 -3.59 0.69 -6.30
N ILE A 60 -2.54 1.52 -6.26
CA ILE A 60 -2.34 2.59 -7.22
C ILE A 60 -1.20 2.20 -8.16
N LYS A 61 -1.54 1.94 -9.43
CA LYS A 61 -0.57 1.51 -10.44
C LYS A 61 -0.30 2.59 -11.48
N PRO A 62 0.91 2.67 -12.05
CA PRO A 62 1.16 3.50 -13.21
C PRO A 62 0.35 3.01 -14.43
N PRO A 63 0.10 3.87 -15.44
CA PRO A 63 -0.59 3.45 -16.67
C PRO A 63 0.18 2.36 -17.40
N ARG A 64 1.50 2.44 -17.38
CA ARG A 64 2.42 1.52 -18.03
C ARG A 64 3.73 1.39 -17.25
N PHE A 65 4.45 0.31 -17.47
CA PHE A 65 5.70 0.00 -16.78
C PHE A 65 6.86 0.95 -17.17
N ASP A 66 6.95 1.34 -18.45
CA ASP A 66 7.93 2.32 -18.93
C ASP A 66 7.76 3.70 -18.28
N ILE A 67 6.52 4.10 -18.01
CA ILE A 67 6.20 5.33 -17.27
C ILE A 67 6.66 5.23 -15.81
N LEU A 68 6.57 4.05 -15.19
CA LEU A 68 7.09 3.82 -13.83
C LEU A 68 8.59 4.07 -13.77
N GLU A 69 9.33 3.43 -14.68
CA GLU A 69 10.78 3.57 -14.78
C GLU A 69 11.17 5.03 -15.02
N THR A 70 10.51 5.69 -15.97
CA THR A 70 10.75 7.11 -16.26
C THR A 70 10.53 7.99 -15.02
N ARG A 71 9.46 7.74 -14.25
CA ARG A 71 9.17 8.48 -13.01
C ARG A 71 10.21 8.20 -11.92
N LEU A 72 10.64 6.95 -11.74
CA LEU A 72 11.66 6.58 -10.74
C LEU A 72 13.00 7.26 -11.05
N ARG A 73 13.45 7.18 -12.30
CA ARG A 73 14.69 7.82 -12.76
C ARG A 73 14.59 9.35 -12.68
N GLY A 74 13.46 9.92 -13.08
CA GLY A 74 13.23 11.36 -13.07
C GLY A 74 13.26 12.01 -11.67
N ARG A 75 13.06 11.22 -10.59
CA ARG A 75 13.18 11.72 -9.22
C ARG A 75 14.63 12.07 -8.84
N ASN A 76 15.64 11.48 -9.50
CA ASN A 76 17.06 11.71 -9.21
C ASN A 76 17.44 11.54 -7.72
N THR A 77 16.69 10.74 -6.97
CA THR A 77 16.91 10.49 -5.52
C THR A 77 17.44 9.09 -5.22
N GLU A 78 17.51 8.22 -6.22
CA GLU A 78 17.81 6.79 -6.06
C GLU A 78 18.94 6.35 -6.98
N THR A 79 19.65 5.28 -6.59
CA THR A 79 20.70 4.66 -7.41
C THR A 79 20.09 3.73 -8.45
N GLU A 80 20.82 3.45 -9.52
CA GLU A 80 20.43 2.48 -10.56
C GLU A 80 20.00 1.13 -9.99
N ALA A 81 20.78 0.58 -9.06
CA ALA A 81 20.46 -0.69 -8.40
C ALA A 81 19.15 -0.63 -7.59
N SER A 82 18.85 0.51 -6.93
CA SER A 82 17.59 0.70 -6.20
C SER A 82 16.40 0.77 -7.16
N ILE A 83 16.58 1.44 -8.31
CA ILE A 83 15.55 1.56 -9.35
C ILE A 83 15.22 0.19 -9.93
N GLU A 84 16.23 -0.62 -10.29
CA GLU A 84 16.05 -1.99 -10.78
C GLU A 84 15.28 -2.86 -9.77
N GLN A 85 15.67 -2.82 -8.50
CA GLN A 85 14.98 -3.56 -7.43
C GLN A 85 13.50 -3.15 -7.31
N ARG A 86 13.19 -1.85 -7.41
CA ARG A 86 11.80 -1.37 -7.40
C ARG A 86 11.00 -1.82 -8.63
N LEU A 87 11.62 -1.85 -9.81
CA LEU A 87 10.97 -2.30 -11.04
C LEU A 87 10.67 -3.81 -11.00
N GLU A 88 11.60 -4.61 -10.50
CA GLU A 88 11.38 -6.03 -10.26
C GLU A 88 10.27 -6.25 -9.22
N GLN A 89 10.29 -5.47 -8.13
CA GLN A 89 9.25 -5.52 -7.12
C GLN A 89 7.88 -5.19 -7.73
N ALA A 90 7.76 -4.06 -8.44
CA ALA A 90 6.52 -3.67 -9.10
C ALA A 90 5.97 -4.74 -10.06
N THR A 91 6.84 -5.51 -10.71
CA THR A 91 6.43 -6.64 -11.55
C THR A 91 5.77 -7.75 -10.72
N ARG A 92 6.38 -8.14 -9.59
CA ARG A 92 5.81 -9.15 -8.68
C ARG A 92 4.50 -8.70 -8.05
N GLU A 93 4.35 -7.40 -7.80
CA GLU A 93 3.13 -6.84 -7.19
C GLU A 93 1.91 -6.96 -8.10
N LEU A 94 2.10 -6.96 -9.43
CA LEU A 94 1.01 -7.14 -10.41
C LEU A 94 0.36 -8.52 -10.33
N ASP A 95 1.08 -9.54 -9.85
CA ASP A 95 0.53 -10.89 -9.67
C ASP A 95 -0.34 -11.00 -8.40
N GLN A 96 -0.30 -9.99 -7.53
CA GLN A 96 -0.97 -9.98 -6.22
C GLN A 96 -2.16 -9.01 -6.15
N LEU A 97 -2.67 -8.54 -7.30
CA LEU A 97 -3.79 -7.59 -7.35
C LEU A 97 -5.10 -8.12 -6.71
N GLY A 98 -5.24 -9.44 -6.54
CA GLY A 98 -6.42 -10.07 -5.93
C GLY A 98 -6.65 -9.75 -4.45
N TYR A 99 -5.68 -9.15 -3.75
CA TYR A 99 -5.83 -8.74 -2.36
C TYR A 99 -6.42 -7.32 -2.20
N TYR A 100 -6.65 -6.59 -3.29
CA TYR A 100 -7.12 -5.20 -3.26
C TYR A 100 -8.60 -5.09 -3.58
N ASP A 101 -9.31 -4.20 -2.88
CA ASP A 101 -10.72 -3.90 -3.16
C ASP A 101 -10.86 -3.11 -4.47
N VAL A 102 -9.86 -2.29 -4.81
CA VAL A 102 -9.83 -1.51 -6.05
C VAL A 102 -8.39 -1.33 -6.56
N VAL A 103 -8.27 -1.30 -7.89
CA VAL A 103 -7.03 -0.94 -8.60
C VAL A 103 -7.27 0.36 -9.36
N ILE A 104 -6.53 1.41 -9.01
CA ILE A 104 -6.61 2.72 -9.63
C ILE A 104 -5.37 2.96 -10.50
N VAL A 105 -5.58 3.34 -11.75
CA VAL A 105 -4.49 3.69 -12.67
C VAL A 105 -4.17 5.18 -12.54
N ASN A 106 -2.93 5.49 -12.14
CA ASN A 106 -2.41 6.84 -11.95
C ASN A 106 -1.77 7.42 -13.21
N ASP A 107 -2.63 7.74 -14.18
CA ASP A 107 -2.27 8.41 -15.43
C ASP A 107 -2.37 9.94 -15.28
N ASP A 108 -3.55 10.43 -14.87
CA ASP A 108 -3.81 11.83 -14.51
C ASP A 108 -4.10 11.96 -13.01
N LEU A 109 -3.45 12.91 -12.35
CA LEU A 109 -3.55 13.09 -10.90
C LEU A 109 -4.95 13.49 -10.46
N ALA A 110 -5.61 14.40 -11.20
CA ALA A 110 -6.91 14.92 -10.82
C ALA A 110 -8.01 13.84 -10.93
N GLU A 111 -7.97 13.05 -12.00
CA GLU A 111 -8.86 11.91 -12.18
C GLU A 111 -8.59 10.79 -11.18
N THR A 112 -7.31 10.49 -10.92
CA THR A 112 -6.91 9.49 -9.91
C THR A 112 -7.41 9.88 -8.53
N TYR A 113 -7.26 11.16 -8.16
CA TYR A 113 -7.73 11.67 -6.88
C TYR A 113 -9.25 11.57 -6.74
N LYS A 114 -10.01 11.94 -7.78
CA LYS A 114 -11.47 11.79 -7.76
C LYS A 114 -11.92 10.35 -7.57
N ARG A 115 -11.26 9.40 -8.25
CA ARG A 115 -11.55 7.96 -8.10
C ARG A 115 -11.22 7.46 -6.70
N LEU A 116 -10.09 7.91 -6.15
CA LEU A 116 -9.66 7.57 -4.80
C LEU A 116 -10.68 8.10 -3.78
N GLU A 117 -11.05 9.38 -3.86
CA GLU A 117 -12.02 10.02 -2.99
C GLU A 117 -13.39 9.33 -3.06
N ALA A 118 -13.89 9.08 -4.28
CA ALA A 118 -15.14 8.36 -4.48
C ALA A 118 -15.10 6.94 -3.91
N PHE A 119 -13.96 6.26 -3.95
CA PHE A 119 -13.83 4.95 -3.34
C PHE A 119 -13.69 5.00 -1.82
N ILE A 120 -13.09 6.04 -1.23
CA ILE A 120 -12.94 6.20 0.23
C ILE A 120 -14.26 6.62 0.88
N TRP A 121 -15.02 7.51 0.25
CA TRP A 121 -16.23 8.09 0.84
C TRP A 121 -17.52 7.60 0.20
N GLY A 122 -17.45 6.98 -0.97
CA GLY A 122 -18.59 6.33 -1.59
C GLY A 122 -19.13 5.20 -0.73
N SER A 123 -20.45 5.07 -0.75
CA SER A 123 -21.18 3.93 -0.20
C SER A 123 -20.88 2.69 -1.04
N THR A 124 -19.77 2.02 -0.74
CA THR A 124 -19.51 0.69 -1.30
C THR A 124 -20.39 -0.29 -0.53
N THR A 125 -21.44 -0.81 -1.17
CA THR A 125 -22.17 -1.97 -0.65
C THR A 125 -21.18 -3.13 -0.62
N ARG A 126 -20.74 -3.52 0.57
CA ARG A 126 -19.99 -4.77 0.78
C ARG A 126 -20.97 -5.92 0.99
#